data_AF-A0A1Q7R3P0-F1
#
_entry.id   AF-A0A1Q7R3P0-F1
#
_cell.length_a   1.000
_cell.length_b   1.000
_cell.length_c   1.000
_cell.angle_alpha   90.00
_cell.angle_beta   90.00
_cell.angle_gamma   90.00
#
_symmetry.space_group_name_H-M   'P 1'
#
loop_
_entity.id
_entity.type
_entity.pdbx_description
1 polymer ?
#
loop_
_entity_poly.entity_id
_entity_poly.type
_entity_poly.pdbx_seq_one_letter_code
_entity_poly.pdbx_strand_id
1 'polypeptide(L)'
;NVSIKLTQLGLKVDTRTCFELTDGLVRRANELNNFVRIDMEDSSCTTGTLEIYRALRRDYSNVGVVIQAYLRRTVDDVLTLEDLRPNYRLCKGVYVEPREISYHDMRAINRNYVYILEKLLRNGSYVGIATHDELIVWEAFRLIRDLKLSPAAYEFQMLLGVDEQLRDIIRAAGHNLRVYIPFGRDWYAYSVRRLRENPRLAGYVLRAMLK
;
A
#
# COMPACT_ATOMS: atom_id res chain seq x y z
N ASN A 1 -8.37 10.26 -4.61
CA ASN A 1 -7.35 9.19 -4.67
C ASN A 1 -8.07 7.92 -5.09
N VAL A 2 -7.65 7.28 -6.17
CA VAL A 2 -8.17 5.99 -6.65
C VAL A 2 -7.06 4.94 -6.65
N SER A 3 -7.38 3.70 -6.28
CA SER A 3 -6.44 2.58 -6.31
C SER A 3 -6.75 1.68 -7.50
N ILE A 4 -5.74 1.30 -8.27
CA ILE A 4 -5.87 0.45 -9.46
C ILE A 4 -4.92 -0.76 -9.37
N LYS A 5 -5.27 -1.85 -10.06
CA LYS A 5 -4.41 -3.02 -10.27
C LYS A 5 -4.03 -3.12 -11.74
N LEU A 6 -2.75 -3.28 -12.03
CA LEU A 6 -2.27 -3.24 -13.40
C LEU A 6 -2.67 -4.49 -14.20
N THR A 7 -2.93 -5.62 -13.53
CA THR A 7 -3.50 -6.80 -14.22
C THR A 7 -4.87 -6.51 -14.84
N GLN A 8 -5.66 -5.61 -14.24
CA GLN A 8 -6.94 -5.16 -14.81
C GLN A 8 -6.77 -4.22 -16.00
N LEU A 9 -5.53 -3.75 -16.22
CA LEU A 9 -5.13 -2.93 -17.37
C LEU A 9 -4.19 -3.70 -18.31
N GLY A 10 -4.07 -5.02 -18.17
CA GLY A 10 -3.33 -5.85 -19.12
C GLY A 10 -1.86 -6.11 -18.80
N LEU A 11 -1.37 -5.91 -17.57
CA LEU A 11 0.04 -6.15 -17.21
C LEU A 11 0.55 -7.55 -17.59
N LYS A 12 -0.28 -8.59 -17.43
CA LYS A 12 0.06 -9.98 -17.77
C LYS A 12 -0.27 -10.36 -19.22
N VAL A 13 -0.72 -9.41 -20.04
CA VAL A 13 -1.13 -9.64 -21.43
C VAL A 13 -0.20 -8.90 -22.38
N ASP A 14 -0.12 -7.58 -22.25
CA ASP A 14 0.78 -6.72 -23.02
C ASP A 14 1.20 -5.50 -22.18
N THR A 15 2.48 -5.43 -21.85
CA THR A 15 3.02 -4.39 -20.96
C THR A 15 2.92 -3.00 -21.59
N ARG A 16 3.01 -2.90 -22.91
CA ARG A 16 2.87 -1.62 -23.63
C ARG A 16 1.44 -1.09 -23.51
N THR A 17 0.44 -1.90 -23.83
CA THR A 17 -0.98 -1.53 -23.66
C THR A 17 -1.28 -1.18 -22.21
N CYS A 18 -0.72 -1.92 -21.25
CA CYS A 18 -0.87 -1.60 -19.83
C CYS A 18 -0.33 -0.22 -19.47
N PHE A 19 0.86 0.13 -19.98
CA PHE A 19 1.42 1.46 -19.81
C PHE A 19 0.53 2.55 -20.43
N GLU A 20 0.13 2.40 -21.70
CA GLU A 20 -0.68 3.39 -22.42
C GLU A 20 -2.04 3.65 -21.73
N LEU A 21 -2.71 2.60 -21.24
CA LEU A 21 -3.96 2.73 -20.49
C LEU A 21 -3.73 3.40 -19.12
N THR A 22 -2.64 3.06 -18.44
CA THR A 22 -2.33 3.63 -17.12
C THR A 22 -1.93 5.10 -17.24
N ASP A 23 -1.12 5.47 -18.24
CA ASP A 23 -0.78 6.85 -18.57
C ASP A 23 -2.03 7.70 -18.81
N GLY A 24 -2.94 7.23 -19.67
CA GLY A 24 -4.19 7.93 -19.95
C GLY A 24 -5.04 8.17 -18.69
N LEU A 25 -5.10 7.18 -17.79
CA LEU A 25 -5.80 7.29 -16.51
C LEU A 25 -5.12 8.29 -15.57
N VAL A 26 -3.80 8.23 -15.42
CA VAL A 26 -3.02 9.15 -14.56
C VAL A 26 -3.13 10.58 -15.06
N ARG A 27 -3.02 10.79 -16.38
CA ARG A 27 -3.21 12.10 -17.02
C ARG A 27 -4.59 12.66 -16.72
N ARG A 28 -5.65 11.87 -16.92
CA ARG A 28 -7.01 12.30 -16.61
C ARG A 28 -7.22 12.59 -15.13
N ALA A 29 -6.62 11.79 -14.25
CA ALA A 29 -6.66 12.06 -12.82
C ALA A 29 -5.95 13.38 -12.48
N ASN A 30 -4.84 13.70 -13.15
CA ASN A 30 -4.09 14.93 -12.93
C ASN A 30 -4.92 16.18 -13.31
N GLU A 31 -5.60 16.14 -14.46
CA GLU A 31 -6.53 17.20 -14.90
C GLU A 31 -7.66 17.45 -13.89
N LEU A 32 -8.03 16.43 -13.12
CA LEU A 32 -9.08 16.48 -12.10
C LEU A 32 -8.54 16.75 -10.68
N ASN A 33 -7.27 17.13 -10.54
CA ASN A 33 -6.59 17.29 -9.26
C ASN A 33 -6.73 16.05 -8.34
N ASN A 34 -6.65 14.87 -8.96
CA ASN A 34 -6.85 13.59 -8.30
C ASN A 34 -5.57 12.74 -8.36
N PHE A 35 -5.48 11.76 -7.47
CA PHE A 35 -4.30 10.92 -7.28
C PHE A 35 -4.60 9.47 -7.65
N VAL A 36 -3.64 8.79 -8.28
CA VAL A 36 -3.71 7.37 -8.62
C VAL A 36 -2.70 6.57 -7.80
N ARG A 37 -3.17 5.56 -7.07
CA ARG A 37 -2.33 4.57 -6.41
C ARG A 37 -2.31 3.29 -7.23
N ILE A 38 -1.13 2.86 -7.65
CA ILE A 38 -0.92 1.55 -8.24
C ILE A 38 -0.77 0.53 -7.10
N ASP A 39 -1.82 -0.29 -6.88
CA ASP A 39 -1.82 -1.35 -5.88
C ASP A 39 -0.90 -2.49 -6.32
N MET A 40 -0.01 -2.92 -5.41
CA MET A 40 0.89 -4.04 -5.66
C MET A 40 0.12 -5.36 -5.61
N GLU A 41 0.44 -6.23 -6.56
CA GLU A 41 -0.16 -7.55 -6.70
C GLU A 41 0.80 -8.63 -6.18
N ASP A 42 0.69 -9.86 -6.68
CA ASP A 42 1.62 -10.94 -6.33
C ASP A 42 3.03 -10.67 -6.89
N SER A 43 4.01 -11.44 -6.42
CA SER A 43 5.43 -11.27 -6.75
C SER A 43 5.73 -11.32 -8.25
N SER A 44 4.89 -11.99 -9.05
CA SER A 44 5.03 -12.03 -10.51
C SER A 44 4.75 -10.67 -11.18
N CYS A 45 4.08 -9.75 -10.48
CA CYS A 45 3.73 -8.42 -10.99
C CYS A 45 4.70 -7.34 -10.53
N THR A 46 5.53 -7.59 -9.51
CA THR A 46 6.30 -6.56 -8.82
C THR A 46 7.21 -5.78 -9.76
N THR A 47 8.04 -6.47 -10.54
CA THR A 47 9.00 -5.81 -11.43
C THR A 47 8.30 -4.92 -12.47
N GLY A 48 7.34 -5.48 -13.23
CA GLY A 48 6.61 -4.70 -14.23
C GLY A 48 5.82 -3.52 -13.64
N THR A 49 5.31 -3.66 -12.42
CA THR A 49 4.65 -2.57 -11.71
C THR A 49 5.60 -1.43 -11.38
N LEU A 50 6.80 -1.73 -10.87
CA LEU A 50 7.79 -0.70 -10.53
C LEU A 50 8.39 -0.03 -11.78
N GLU A 51 8.53 -0.77 -12.89
CA GLU A 51 8.94 -0.23 -14.18
C GLU A 51 7.92 0.76 -14.74
N ILE A 52 6.64 0.40 -14.78
CA ILE A 52 5.54 1.29 -15.20
C ILE A 52 5.48 2.51 -14.29
N TYR A 53 5.59 2.33 -12.96
CA TYR A 53 5.61 3.45 -12.03
C TYR A 53 6.76 4.42 -12.29
N ARG A 54 7.99 3.92 -12.49
CA ARG A 54 9.15 4.76 -12.81
C ARG A 54 8.95 5.54 -14.11
N ALA A 55 8.40 4.90 -15.14
CA ALA A 55 8.09 5.56 -16.40
C ALA A 55 7.08 6.72 -16.20
N LEU A 56 5.97 6.47 -15.50
CA LEU A 56 4.95 7.49 -15.22
C LEU A 56 5.48 8.65 -14.35
N ARG A 57 6.37 8.37 -13.39
CA ARG A 57 6.91 9.42 -12.50
C ARG A 57 7.79 10.45 -13.21
N ARG A 58 8.23 10.19 -14.45
CA ARG A 58 8.95 11.17 -15.26
C ARG A 58 8.06 12.37 -15.58
N ASP A 59 6.78 12.12 -15.85
CA ASP A 59 5.84 13.14 -16.33
C ASP A 59 4.80 13.55 -15.27
N TYR A 60 4.54 12.70 -14.27
CA TYR A 60 3.46 12.91 -13.30
C TYR A 60 3.93 12.81 -11.85
N SER A 61 3.41 13.70 -10.99
CA SER A 61 3.58 13.66 -9.52
C SER A 61 2.34 13.10 -8.78
N ASN A 62 1.19 13.01 -9.45
CA ASN A 62 -0.08 12.55 -8.89
C ASN A 62 -0.26 11.02 -8.95
N VAL A 63 0.83 10.27 -9.04
CA VAL A 63 0.86 8.81 -9.08
C VAL A 63 1.77 8.26 -7.98
N GLY A 64 1.35 7.17 -7.35
CA GLY A 64 2.13 6.48 -6.33
C GLY A 64 2.03 4.97 -6.44
N VAL A 65 2.93 4.27 -5.77
CA VAL A 65 3.01 2.80 -5.83
C VAL A 65 2.89 2.18 -4.44
N VAL A 66 2.46 0.93 -4.37
CA VAL A 66 2.45 0.13 -3.13
C VAL A 66 3.73 -0.72 -3.05
N ILE A 67 4.25 -0.90 -1.85
CA ILE A 67 5.32 -1.87 -1.55
C ILE A 67 4.91 -2.76 -0.36
N GLN A 68 5.48 -3.96 -0.28
CA GLN A 68 5.03 -5.02 0.62
C GLN A 68 6.16 -5.49 1.54
N ALA A 69 6.06 -5.22 2.85
CA ALA A 69 7.13 -5.48 3.81
C ALA A 69 7.52 -6.97 3.98
N TYR A 70 6.65 -7.91 3.60
CA TYR A 70 6.95 -9.33 3.70
C TYR A 70 7.88 -9.86 2.60
N LEU A 71 8.15 -9.13 1.51
CA LEU A 71 9.08 -9.60 0.48
C LEU A 71 10.51 -9.22 0.84
N ARG A 72 11.45 -10.14 0.60
CA ARG A 72 12.87 -9.91 0.85
C ARG A 72 13.44 -8.81 -0.04
N ARG A 73 12.99 -8.74 -1.29
CA ARG A 73 13.42 -7.75 -2.30
C ARG A 73 13.01 -6.31 -2.01
N THR A 74 12.04 -6.08 -1.12
CA THR A 74 11.41 -4.74 -1.00
C THR A 74 12.35 -3.66 -0.54
N VAL A 75 13.35 -3.98 0.29
CA VAL A 75 14.36 -2.99 0.69
C VAL A 75 15.13 -2.50 -0.53
N ASP A 76 15.58 -3.41 -1.39
CA ASP A 76 16.31 -3.05 -2.61
C ASP A 76 15.43 -2.30 -3.61
N ASP A 77 14.18 -2.75 -3.80
CA ASP A 77 13.21 -2.07 -4.67
C ASP A 77 13.00 -0.61 -4.27
N VAL A 78 12.91 -0.34 -2.95
CA VAL A 78 12.81 1.02 -2.40
C VAL A 78 14.05 1.84 -2.71
N LEU A 79 15.25 1.29 -2.50
CA LEU A 79 16.52 1.98 -2.79
C LEU A 79 16.59 2.39 -4.26
N THR A 80 16.14 1.53 -5.18
CA THR A 80 16.24 1.84 -6.61
C THR A 80 15.41 3.06 -7.02
N LEU A 81 14.34 3.39 -6.29
CA LEU A 81 13.37 4.43 -6.65
C LEU A 81 13.58 5.74 -5.88
N GLU A 82 14.59 5.83 -5.00
CA GLU A 82 14.83 7.00 -4.14
C GLU A 82 15.01 8.30 -4.93
N ASP A 83 15.60 8.21 -6.13
CA ASP A 83 15.81 9.33 -7.05
C ASP A 83 14.50 10.02 -7.46
N LEU A 84 13.37 9.31 -7.40
CA LEU A 84 12.07 9.81 -7.83
C LEU A 84 11.28 10.53 -6.73
N ARG A 85 11.80 10.61 -5.49
CA ARG A 85 11.04 11.02 -4.28
C ARG A 85 9.62 10.43 -4.26
N PRO A 86 9.49 9.10 -4.17
CA PRO A 86 8.23 8.44 -4.47
C PRO A 86 7.12 8.77 -3.46
N ASN A 87 5.88 8.64 -3.91
CA ASN A 87 4.74 8.54 -3.02
C ASN A 87 4.41 7.06 -2.83
N TYR A 88 4.63 6.52 -1.63
CA TYR A 88 4.42 5.11 -1.33
C TYR A 88 3.14 4.85 -0.53
N ARG A 89 2.57 3.66 -0.68
CA ARG A 89 1.77 3.01 0.36
C ARG A 89 2.55 1.77 0.80
N LEU A 90 2.84 1.66 2.09
CA LEU A 90 3.53 0.51 2.67
C LEU A 90 2.51 -0.38 3.38
N CYS A 91 2.42 -1.64 2.95
CA CYS A 91 1.60 -2.67 3.60
C CYS A 91 2.47 -3.88 3.98
N LYS A 92 1.92 -4.83 4.75
CA LYS A 92 2.64 -6.09 5.04
C LYS A 92 2.81 -6.95 3.78
N GLY A 93 1.76 -7.06 2.97
CA GLY A 93 1.62 -8.10 1.95
C GLY A 93 0.43 -9.00 2.28
N VAL A 94 -0.25 -9.52 1.26
CA VAL A 94 -1.49 -10.31 1.42
C VAL A 94 -1.48 -11.60 0.60
N TYR A 95 -0.60 -11.72 -0.39
CA TYR A 95 -0.56 -12.89 -1.26
C TYR A 95 0.17 -14.04 -0.57
N VAL A 96 -0.08 -15.27 -1.03
CA VAL A 96 0.63 -16.45 -0.54
C VAL A 96 1.88 -16.63 -1.40
N GLU A 97 3.05 -16.36 -0.83
CA GLU A 97 4.33 -16.39 -1.53
C GLU A 97 5.29 -17.43 -0.92
N PRO A 98 6.20 -18.01 -1.71
CA PRO A 98 7.22 -18.93 -1.22
C PRO A 98 8.13 -18.30 -0.16
N ARG A 99 8.64 -19.11 0.78
CA ARG A 99 9.51 -18.67 1.89
C ARG A 99 10.86 -18.13 1.40
N GLU A 100 11.28 -18.60 0.24
CA GLU A 100 12.49 -18.21 -0.47
C GLU A 100 12.47 -16.71 -0.76
N ILE A 101 11.31 -16.16 -1.12
CA ILE A 101 11.16 -14.74 -1.51
C ILE A 101 10.43 -13.90 -0.46
N SER A 102 9.78 -14.53 0.53
CA SER A 102 8.98 -13.86 1.54
C SER A 102 9.28 -14.30 2.98
N TYR A 103 9.09 -13.38 3.92
CA TYR A 103 9.07 -13.67 5.35
C TYR A 103 7.71 -14.26 5.73
N HIS A 104 7.72 -15.37 6.47
CA HIS A 104 6.49 -15.98 7.01
C HIS A 104 6.29 -15.68 8.50
N ASP A 105 7.36 -15.37 9.23
CA ASP A 105 7.28 -15.01 10.64
C ASP A 105 6.76 -13.57 10.81
N MET A 106 5.67 -13.41 11.56
CA MET A 106 5.02 -12.10 11.73
C MET A 106 5.92 -11.09 12.45
N ARG A 107 6.80 -11.52 13.36
CA ARG A 107 7.73 -10.60 14.03
C ARG A 107 8.76 -10.08 13.04
N ALA A 108 9.28 -10.93 12.17
CA ALA A 108 10.17 -10.53 11.07
C ALA A 108 9.48 -9.57 10.10
N ILE A 109 8.23 -9.86 9.68
CA ILE A 109 7.45 -8.97 8.81
C ILE A 109 7.25 -7.60 9.48
N ASN A 110 6.83 -7.57 10.75
CA ASN A 110 6.62 -6.32 11.49
C ASN A 110 7.92 -5.51 11.63
N ARG A 111 9.04 -6.16 11.95
CA ARG A 111 10.36 -5.50 12.01
C ARG A 111 10.78 -4.94 10.66
N ASN A 112 10.60 -5.70 9.58
CA ASN A 112 10.95 -5.23 8.24
C ASN A 112 10.04 -4.09 7.79
N TYR A 113 8.75 -4.12 8.15
CA TYR A 113 7.83 -3.01 7.91
C TYR A 113 8.33 -1.72 8.55
N VAL A 114 8.66 -1.76 9.85
CA VAL A 114 9.14 -0.58 10.59
C VAL A 114 10.46 -0.09 10.02
N TYR A 115 11.37 -1.00 9.65
CA TYR A 115 12.64 -0.67 9.01
C TYR A 115 12.45 0.04 7.66
N ILE A 116 11.57 -0.47 6.79
CA ILE A 116 11.25 0.15 5.51
C ILE A 116 10.57 1.51 5.73
N LEU A 117 9.62 1.59 6.67
CA LEU A 117 8.93 2.83 7.02
C LEU A 117 9.92 3.92 7.42
N GLU A 118 10.85 3.61 8.33
CA GLU A 118 11.87 4.57 8.76
C GLU A 118 12.72 5.06 7.59
N LYS A 119 13.16 4.17 6.69
CA LYS A 119 13.92 4.56 5.49
C LYS A 119 13.14 5.52 4.61
N LEU A 120 11.89 5.17 4.28
CA LEU A 120 11.05 5.99 3.42
C LEU A 120 10.84 7.40 3.99
N LEU A 121 10.55 7.48 5.29
CA LEU A 121 10.33 8.76 5.96
C LEU A 121 11.60 9.60 6.03
N ARG A 122 12.76 8.99 6.33
CA ARG A 122 14.07 9.68 6.35
C ARG A 122 14.47 10.22 4.97
N ASN A 123 14.12 9.51 3.91
CA ASN A 123 14.36 9.93 2.53
C ASN A 123 13.38 11.00 2.03
N GLY A 124 12.44 11.47 2.88
CA GLY A 124 11.47 12.49 2.52
C GLY A 124 10.38 12.00 1.55
N SER A 125 10.17 10.69 1.45
CA SER A 125 9.05 10.13 0.68
C SER A 125 7.73 10.42 1.39
N TYR A 126 6.66 10.63 0.63
CA TYR A 126 5.32 10.60 1.22
C TYR A 126 4.92 9.15 1.46
N VAL A 127 4.47 8.80 2.68
CA VAL A 127 4.15 7.41 3.02
C VAL A 127 2.72 7.26 3.52
N GLY A 128 1.93 6.46 2.81
CA GLY A 128 0.70 5.85 3.31
C GLY A 128 1.02 4.62 4.15
N ILE A 129 0.89 4.75 5.47
CA ILE A 129 1.12 3.69 6.47
C ILE A 129 -0.12 2.79 6.50
N ALA A 130 -0.18 1.80 5.62
CA ALA A 130 -1.34 0.91 5.47
C ALA A 130 -1.25 -0.31 6.40
N THR A 131 -1.91 -0.22 7.56
CA THR A 131 -1.87 -1.27 8.59
C THR A 131 -3.07 -1.17 9.54
N HIS A 132 -3.44 -2.32 10.12
CA HIS A 132 -4.37 -2.46 11.26
C HIS A 132 -3.67 -3.07 12.48
N ASP A 133 -2.34 -3.17 12.43
CA ASP A 133 -1.54 -3.71 13.52
C ASP A 133 -1.16 -2.58 14.48
N GLU A 134 -1.71 -2.63 15.69
CA GLU A 134 -1.49 -1.64 16.75
C GLU A 134 0.00 -1.44 17.08
N LEU A 135 0.82 -2.49 17.03
CA LEU A 135 2.26 -2.38 17.26
C LEU A 135 2.94 -1.56 16.16
N ILE A 136 2.52 -1.73 14.90
CA ILE A 136 3.05 -0.92 13.80
C ILE A 136 2.56 0.52 13.90
N VAL A 137 1.31 0.75 14.29
CA VAL A 137 0.80 2.10 14.53
C VAL A 137 1.60 2.82 15.61
N TRP A 138 1.89 2.12 16.72
CA TRP A 138 2.71 2.65 17.80
C TRP A 138 4.14 2.97 17.34
N GLU A 139 4.80 2.07 16.60
CA GLU A 139 6.13 2.33 16.03
C GLU A 139 6.12 3.51 15.04
N ALA A 140 5.06 3.64 14.25
CA ALA A 140 4.89 4.77 13.35
C ALA A 140 4.78 6.09 14.14
N PHE A 141 3.97 6.15 15.21
CA PHE A 141 3.91 7.33 16.09
C PHE A 141 5.28 7.69 16.65
N ARG A 142 6.02 6.69 17.13
CA ARG A 142 7.39 6.88 17.63
C ARG A 142 8.29 7.48 16.55
N LEU A 143 8.34 6.89 15.36
CA LEU A 143 9.14 7.39 14.23
C LEU A 143 8.74 8.81 13.81
N ILE A 144 7.44 9.09 13.70
CA ILE A 144 6.92 10.42 13.33
C ILE A 144 7.40 11.49 14.32
N ARG A 145 7.31 11.21 15.62
CA ARG A 145 7.76 12.11 16.68
C ARG A 145 9.28 12.30 16.65
N ASP A 146 10.02 11.20 16.58
CA ASP A 146 11.48 11.21 16.64
C ASP A 146 12.08 11.94 15.41
N LEU A 147 11.45 11.79 14.25
CA LEU A 147 11.81 12.48 13.00
C LEU A 147 11.17 13.87 12.84
N LYS A 148 10.34 14.30 13.80
CA LYS A 148 9.63 15.60 13.80
C LYS A 148 8.84 15.87 12.52
N LEU A 149 8.14 14.85 12.02
CA LEU A 149 7.44 14.93 10.73
C LEU A 149 6.13 15.70 10.84
N SER A 150 5.89 16.56 9.86
CA SER A 150 4.58 17.19 9.65
C SER A 150 3.54 16.14 9.22
N PRO A 151 2.27 16.25 9.64
CA PRO A 151 1.17 15.43 9.10
C PRO A 151 1.01 15.49 7.58
N ALA A 152 1.59 16.50 6.90
CA ALA A 152 1.60 16.57 5.43
C ALA A 152 2.53 15.54 4.77
N ALA A 153 3.45 14.91 5.52
CA ALA A 153 4.45 13.98 4.98
C ALA A 153 3.98 12.51 4.95
N TYR A 154 2.86 12.19 5.60
CA TYR A 154 2.35 10.82 5.70
C TYR A 154 0.84 10.79 5.91
N GLU A 155 0.24 9.61 5.79
CA GLU A 155 -1.11 9.33 6.29
C GLU A 155 -1.19 7.88 6.76
N PHE A 156 -2.02 7.60 7.77
CA PHE A 156 -2.42 6.23 8.08
C PHE A 156 -3.50 5.78 7.10
N GLN A 157 -3.49 4.49 6.74
CA GLN A 157 -4.44 3.95 5.79
C GLN A 157 -5.05 2.65 6.31
N MET A 158 -6.37 2.59 6.36
CA MET A 158 -7.09 1.44 6.89
C MET A 158 -8.22 1.05 5.94
N LEU A 159 -8.61 -0.22 5.97
CA LEU A 159 -9.75 -0.73 5.22
C LEU A 159 -11.06 -0.31 5.87
N LEU A 160 -12.09 -0.13 5.05
CA LEU A 160 -13.46 0.06 5.54
C LEU A 160 -13.89 -1.14 6.40
N GLY A 161 -14.51 -0.86 7.55
CA GLY A 161 -15.07 -1.88 8.46
C GLY A 161 -14.06 -2.67 9.30
N VAL A 162 -12.77 -2.31 9.29
CA VAL A 162 -11.74 -3.02 10.07
C VAL A 162 -11.16 -2.10 11.12
N ASP A 163 -11.24 -2.54 12.38
CA ASP A 163 -10.70 -1.89 13.57
C ASP A 163 -11.01 -0.39 13.65
N GLU A 164 -12.30 -0.07 13.77
CA GLU A 164 -12.76 1.31 13.78
C GLU A 164 -12.26 2.09 15.01
N GLN A 165 -12.08 1.40 16.14
CA GLN A 165 -11.54 1.98 17.37
C GLN A 165 -10.11 2.46 17.17
N LEU A 166 -9.25 1.66 16.53
CA LEU A 166 -7.89 2.10 16.21
C LEU A 166 -7.86 3.31 15.26
N ARG A 167 -8.82 3.41 14.32
CA ARG A 167 -8.96 4.63 13.48
C ARG A 167 -9.25 5.86 14.31
N ASP A 168 -10.18 5.74 15.26
CA ASP A 168 -10.55 6.85 16.14
C ASP A 168 -9.38 7.28 17.04
N ILE A 169 -8.61 6.32 17.55
CA ILE A 169 -7.37 6.58 18.32
C ILE A 169 -6.35 7.35 17.47
N ILE A 170 -6.09 6.91 16.24
CA ILE A 170 -5.15 7.59 15.32
C ILE A 170 -5.61 9.02 15.00
N ARG A 171 -6.91 9.20 14.76
CA ARG A 171 -7.50 10.52 14.47
C ARG A 171 -7.47 11.44 15.68
N ALA A 172 -7.80 10.94 16.87
CA ALA A 172 -7.74 11.69 18.12
C ALA A 172 -6.31 12.14 18.47
N ALA A 173 -5.30 11.35 18.08
CA ALA A 173 -3.90 11.73 18.18
C ALA A 173 -3.44 12.77 17.14
N GLY A 174 -4.33 13.26 16.26
CA GLY A 174 -4.06 14.35 15.33
C GLY A 174 -3.43 13.91 13.99
N HIS A 175 -3.41 12.61 13.69
CA HIS A 175 -2.82 12.10 12.46
C HIS A 175 -3.82 12.04 11.30
N ASN A 176 -3.31 12.25 10.08
CA ASN A 176 -4.08 12.05 8.86
C ASN A 176 -4.40 10.57 8.65
N LEU A 177 -5.65 10.27 8.28
CA LEU A 177 -6.11 8.91 8.03
C LEU A 177 -6.98 8.85 6.77
N ARG A 178 -6.76 7.82 5.96
CA ARG A 178 -7.57 7.51 4.77
C ARG A 178 -8.16 6.11 4.88
N VAL A 179 -9.45 5.99 4.58
CA VAL A 179 -10.12 4.70 4.48
C VAL A 179 -10.14 4.21 3.03
N TYR A 180 -9.69 2.98 2.80
CA TYR A 180 -9.79 2.30 1.51
C TYR A 180 -11.19 1.68 1.37
N ILE A 181 -11.93 2.15 0.37
CA ILE A 181 -13.32 1.78 0.12
C ILE A 181 -13.40 1.04 -1.22
N PRO A 182 -13.55 -0.30 -1.22
CA PRO A 182 -13.87 -1.03 -2.43
C PRO A 182 -15.34 -0.79 -2.82
N PHE A 183 -15.62 -0.74 -4.12
CA PHE A 183 -16.98 -0.66 -4.67
C PHE A 183 -17.05 -1.38 -6.02
N GLY A 184 -18.25 -1.68 -6.50
CA GLY A 184 -18.49 -2.35 -7.78
C GLY A 184 -19.34 -3.62 -7.64
N ARG A 185 -19.75 -4.18 -8.79
CA ARG A 185 -20.65 -5.36 -8.84
C ARG A 185 -19.97 -6.63 -8.31
N ASP A 186 -18.66 -6.77 -8.51
CA ASP A 186 -17.88 -7.95 -8.14
C ASP A 186 -17.33 -7.92 -6.69
N TRP A 187 -18.04 -7.25 -5.78
CA TRP A 187 -17.65 -7.11 -4.37
C TRP A 187 -17.51 -8.47 -3.66
N TYR A 188 -18.27 -9.49 -4.10
CA TYR A 188 -18.24 -10.83 -3.52
C TYR A 188 -16.90 -11.54 -3.79
N ALA A 189 -16.39 -11.50 -5.02
CA ALA A 189 -15.10 -12.08 -5.37
C ALA A 189 -13.95 -11.41 -4.60
N TYR A 190 -14.01 -10.08 -4.44
CA TYR A 190 -13.08 -9.31 -3.61
C TYR A 190 -13.09 -9.78 -2.14
N SER A 191 -14.28 -9.92 -1.56
CA SER A 191 -14.47 -10.30 -0.15
C SER A 191 -14.04 -11.74 0.11
N VAL A 192 -14.40 -12.67 -0.79
CA VAL A 192 -14.01 -14.09 -0.70
C VAL A 192 -12.51 -14.29 -0.86
N ARG A 193 -11.86 -13.55 -1.78
CA ARG A 193 -10.40 -13.62 -1.95
C ARG A 193 -9.67 -13.11 -0.69
N ARG A 194 -10.16 -12.01 -0.10
CA ARG A 194 -9.71 -11.48 1.20
C ARG A 194 -9.79 -12.50 2.34
N LEU A 195 -10.84 -13.32 2.36
CA LEU A 195 -11.04 -14.38 3.35
C LEU A 195 -10.12 -15.59 3.10
N ARG A 196 -9.91 -15.98 1.84
CA ARG A 196 -9.06 -17.12 1.47
C ARG A 196 -7.56 -16.82 1.63
N GLU A 197 -7.13 -15.61 1.29
CA GLU A 197 -5.72 -15.18 1.37
C GLU A 197 -5.29 -14.88 2.82
N ASN A 198 -6.22 -14.75 3.77
CA ASN A 198 -5.89 -14.50 5.17
C ASN A 198 -6.92 -15.16 6.12
N PRO A 199 -6.70 -16.43 6.52
CA PRO A 199 -7.63 -17.19 7.38
C PRO A 199 -7.92 -16.51 8.72
N ARG A 200 -7.00 -15.68 9.24
CA ARG A 200 -7.20 -14.90 10.47
C ARG A 200 -8.15 -13.72 10.25
N LEU A 201 -8.17 -13.13 9.04
CA LEU A 201 -9.11 -12.06 8.67
C LEU A 201 -10.56 -12.56 8.64
N ALA A 202 -10.76 -13.84 8.28
CA ALA A 202 -12.07 -14.49 8.33
C ALA A 202 -12.65 -14.52 9.75
N GLY A 203 -11.82 -14.70 10.78
CA GLY A 203 -12.25 -14.61 12.18
C GLY A 203 -12.73 -13.21 12.59
N TYR A 204 -12.11 -12.15 12.06
CA TYR A 204 -12.53 -10.77 12.32
C TYR A 204 -13.84 -10.41 11.60
N VAL A 205 -14.00 -10.78 10.33
CA VAL A 205 -15.24 -10.55 9.57
C VAL A 205 -16.41 -11.35 10.16
N LEU A 206 -16.18 -12.61 10.55
CA LEU A 206 -17.21 -13.44 11.18
C LEU A 206 -17.65 -12.88 12.54
N ARG A 207 -16.71 -12.33 13.34
CA ARG A 207 -17.05 -11.62 14.59
C ARG A 207 -17.82 -10.32 14.38
N ALA A 208 -17.58 -9.62 13.28
CA ALA A 208 -18.30 -8.39 12.93
C ALA A 208 -19.74 -8.66 12.43
N MET A 209 -20.00 -9.84 11.84
CA MET A 209 -21.35 -10.24 11.41
C MET A 209 -22.20 -10.87 12.53
N LEU A 210 -21.58 -11.32 13.62
CA LEU A 210 -22.24 -11.92 14.79
C LEU A 210 -22.44 -10.90 15.94
N LYS A 211 -22.28 -9.61 15.68
CA LYS A 211 -22.60 -8.52 16.59
C LYS A 211 -23.80 -7.72 16.08
#